data_AF-A0A1G6FJD0-F1
#
_entry.id   AF-A0A1G6FJD0-F1
#
_cell.length_a   1.000
_cell.length_b   1.000
_cell.length_c   1.000
_cell.angle_alpha   90.00
_cell.angle_beta   90.00
_cell.angle_gamma   90.00
#
_symmetry.space_group_name_H-M   'P 1'
#
loop_
_entity.id
_entity.type
_entity.pdbx_description
1 polymer ?
#
loop_
_entity_poly.entity_id
_entity_poly.type
_entity_poly.pdbx_seq_one_letter_code
_entity_poly.pdbx_strand_id
1 'polypeptide(L)'
;MDDFSRNCQELEKYLRNTSFNYKEEMAEATKNCSSKLDVYDLIFGLLFGTLGAVLDTNDKIKDFLDKIHEVSNSDNPSDKNKIIDLFSKILKHKGDWMDQVPVIQEDGRVVSKFVNRNAQEVSKYIWKGSANTPHRIFWGHDIFSLSQDNPFFLEIKQYGFAEGVLQAVRHILADTCSKQGLPIPTSSWWDKVDGDKRTNGLLDYCQRYADDVLGKKQGGGNNEVFNQLFSIHMQDVLANGFACASVAAYCKARNISDEERKQQIVITALAANFLGSAILGAVDKGIPHINWICLFYLTQSTYKLIKASNKNIDILWCKTEELVAESNRLNESVIKKQRETEQDIKYLLSQPDLREKKRSSLMDSFERSQS
;
A
#
# COMPACT_ATOMS: atom_id res chain seq x y z
N MET A 1 21.36 53.32 -43.38
CA MET A 1 20.00 53.00 -42.90
C MET A 1 19.77 51.50 -42.82
N ASP A 2 20.46 50.70 -43.64
CA ASP A 2 20.31 49.24 -43.71
C ASP A 2 20.72 48.50 -42.45
N ASP A 3 21.78 48.92 -41.74
CA ASP A 3 22.21 48.22 -40.51
C ASP A 3 21.20 48.33 -39.37
N PHE A 4 20.49 49.45 -39.24
CA PHE A 4 19.46 49.61 -38.21
C PHE A 4 18.21 48.80 -38.55
N SER A 5 17.78 48.83 -39.82
CA SER A 5 16.65 48.02 -40.29
C SER A 5 16.96 46.52 -40.21
N ARG A 6 18.19 46.12 -40.53
CA ARG A 6 18.67 44.74 -40.41
C ARG A 6 18.77 44.29 -38.95
N ASN A 7 19.28 45.14 -38.05
CA ASN A 7 19.30 44.85 -36.62
C ASN A 7 17.89 44.76 -36.02
N CYS A 8 16.95 45.60 -36.45
CA CYS A 8 15.55 45.50 -36.05
C CYS A 8 14.88 44.23 -36.58
N GLN A 9 15.14 43.85 -37.84
CA GLN A 9 14.64 42.59 -38.41
C GLN A 9 15.27 41.36 -37.75
N GLU A 10 16.56 41.39 -37.43
CA GLU A 10 17.23 40.33 -36.67
C GLU A 10 16.66 40.23 -35.25
N LEU A 11 16.41 41.35 -34.57
CA LEU A 11 15.79 41.38 -33.25
C LEU A 11 14.34 40.87 -33.31
N GLU A 12 13.57 41.24 -34.32
CA GLU A 12 12.19 40.78 -34.51
C GLU A 12 12.15 39.28 -34.85
N LYS A 13 13.10 38.81 -35.65
CA LYS A 13 13.30 37.38 -35.94
C LYS A 13 13.76 36.61 -34.70
N TYR A 14 14.61 37.21 -33.87
CA TYR A 14 15.05 36.65 -32.59
C TYR A 14 13.87 36.55 -31.62
N LEU A 15 13.07 37.62 -31.48
CA LEU A 15 11.87 37.69 -30.63
C LEU A 15 10.77 36.72 -31.07
N ARG A 16 10.55 36.58 -32.38
CA ARG A 16 9.63 35.55 -32.93
C ARG A 16 10.15 34.13 -32.70
N ASN A 17 11.46 33.91 -32.78
CA ASN A 17 12.07 32.61 -32.45
C ASN A 17 12.15 32.35 -30.94
N THR A 18 12.04 33.37 -30.09
CA THR A 18 12.00 33.25 -28.61
C THR A 18 10.58 33.29 -28.04
N SER A 19 9.53 33.38 -28.87
CA SER A 19 8.16 33.29 -28.38
C SER A 19 7.89 31.86 -27.89
N PHE A 20 8.18 31.62 -26.62
CA PHE A 20 7.95 30.36 -25.94
C PHE A 20 6.46 30.05 -25.96
N ASN A 21 6.05 29.04 -26.73
CA ASN A 21 4.67 28.59 -26.74
C ASN A 21 4.42 27.73 -25.51
N TYR A 22 4.17 28.40 -24.39
CA TYR A 22 3.96 27.78 -23.08
C TYR A 22 2.95 26.63 -23.12
N LYS A 23 1.88 26.74 -23.93
CA LYS A 23 0.84 25.70 -24.01
C LYS A 23 1.34 24.42 -24.67
N GLU A 24 2.08 24.54 -25.78
CA GLU A 24 2.63 23.37 -26.48
C GLU A 24 3.73 22.71 -25.66
N GLU A 25 4.61 23.50 -25.06
CA GLU A 25 5.68 23.01 -24.19
C GLU A 25 5.13 22.32 -22.94
N MET A 26 4.11 22.91 -22.29
CA MET A 26 3.41 22.26 -21.17
C MET A 26 2.68 20.98 -21.59
N ALA A 27 2.07 20.95 -22.77
CA ALA A 27 1.39 19.77 -23.28
C ALA A 27 2.39 18.63 -23.55
N GLU A 28 3.54 18.94 -24.16
CA GLU A 28 4.60 17.97 -24.44
C GLU A 28 5.27 17.49 -23.14
N ALA A 29 5.53 18.38 -22.18
CA ALA A 29 6.04 18.02 -20.86
C ALA A 29 5.05 17.11 -20.10
N THR A 30 3.75 17.39 -20.16
CA THR A 30 2.70 16.55 -19.54
C THR A 30 2.59 15.19 -20.23
N LYS A 31 2.77 15.15 -21.55
CA LYS A 31 2.75 13.91 -22.34
C LYS A 31 3.95 13.03 -22.04
N ASN A 32 5.12 13.63 -21.84
CA ASN A 32 6.39 12.95 -21.56
C ASN A 32 6.67 12.80 -20.05
N CYS A 33 5.69 13.09 -19.19
CA CYS A 33 5.82 12.94 -17.76
C CYS A 33 6.03 11.47 -17.39
N SER A 34 7.17 11.15 -16.76
CA SER A 34 7.54 9.77 -16.40
C SER A 34 6.57 9.12 -15.42
N SER A 35 5.92 9.94 -14.57
CA SER A 35 4.93 9.48 -13.58
C SER A 35 3.54 9.23 -14.15
N LYS A 36 3.29 9.54 -15.42
CA LYS A 36 1.99 9.35 -16.06
C LYS A 36 1.71 7.88 -16.33
N LEU A 37 0.58 7.38 -15.83
CA LEU A 37 0.04 6.07 -16.23
C LEU A 37 -0.38 6.08 -17.69
N ASP A 38 -0.06 5.00 -18.39
CA ASP A 38 -0.70 4.69 -19.66
C ASP A 38 -1.82 3.65 -19.50
N VAL A 39 -2.54 3.39 -20.58
CA VAL A 39 -3.70 2.48 -20.57
C VAL A 39 -3.28 1.05 -20.23
N TYR A 40 -2.08 0.61 -20.64
CA TYR A 40 -1.61 -0.73 -20.33
C TYR A 40 -1.30 -0.88 -18.85
N ASP A 41 -0.74 0.15 -18.22
CA ASP A 41 -0.47 0.15 -16.78
C ASP A 41 -1.75 -0.09 -15.97
N LEU A 42 -2.84 0.57 -16.35
CA LEU A 42 -4.15 0.40 -15.74
C LEU A 42 -4.71 -1.01 -16.00
N ILE A 43 -4.70 -1.47 -17.26
CA ILE A 43 -5.23 -2.79 -17.63
C ILE A 43 -4.48 -3.91 -16.90
N PHE A 44 -3.15 -3.89 -16.92
CA PHE A 44 -2.35 -4.91 -16.26
C PHE A 44 -2.44 -4.82 -14.73
N GLY A 45 -2.47 -3.60 -14.17
CA GLY A 45 -2.73 -3.42 -12.74
C GLY A 45 -4.05 -4.05 -12.32
N LEU A 46 -5.15 -3.74 -13.02
CA LEU A 46 -6.46 -4.33 -12.78
C LEU A 46 -6.46 -5.85 -12.96
N LEU A 47 -5.82 -6.36 -14.01
CA LEU A 47 -5.74 -7.80 -14.29
C LEU A 47 -5.01 -8.54 -13.15
N PHE A 48 -3.85 -8.07 -12.74
CA PHE A 48 -3.09 -8.71 -11.66
C PHE A 48 -3.83 -8.67 -10.33
N GLY A 49 -4.49 -7.55 -10.03
CA GLY A 49 -5.35 -7.44 -8.86
C GLY A 49 -6.53 -8.40 -8.89
N THR A 50 -7.23 -8.48 -10.03
CA THR A 50 -8.38 -9.39 -10.20
C THR A 50 -7.96 -10.87 -10.09
N LEU A 51 -6.81 -11.23 -10.67
CA LEU A 51 -6.25 -12.58 -10.51
C LEU A 51 -5.86 -12.85 -9.06
N GLY A 52 -5.31 -11.86 -8.36
CA GLY A 52 -5.10 -11.91 -6.91
C GLY A 52 -6.40 -12.25 -6.17
N ALA A 53 -7.49 -11.54 -6.47
CA ALA A 53 -8.77 -11.75 -5.80
C ALA A 53 -9.33 -13.16 -6.04
N VAL A 54 -9.17 -13.69 -7.25
CA VAL A 54 -9.57 -15.07 -7.58
C VAL A 54 -8.75 -16.10 -6.80
N LEU A 55 -7.46 -15.84 -6.56
CA LEU A 55 -6.62 -16.70 -5.72
C LEU A 55 -7.03 -16.63 -4.24
N ASP A 56 -7.36 -15.43 -3.78
CA ASP A 56 -7.77 -15.12 -2.41
C ASP A 56 -9.03 -15.90 -2.01
N THR A 57 -10.04 -15.89 -2.89
CA THR A 57 -11.33 -16.54 -2.64
C THR A 57 -11.40 -17.99 -3.14
N ASN A 58 -10.25 -18.60 -3.49
CA ASN A 58 -10.23 -19.94 -4.08
C ASN A 58 -10.36 -21.06 -3.02
N ASP A 59 -11.43 -21.86 -3.09
CA ASP A 59 -11.63 -22.94 -2.11
C ASP A 59 -10.60 -24.08 -2.23
N LYS A 60 -10.03 -24.36 -3.41
CA LYS A 60 -9.00 -25.41 -3.53
C LYS A 60 -7.71 -25.02 -2.85
N ILE A 61 -7.33 -23.73 -2.93
CA ILE A 61 -6.18 -23.20 -2.22
C ILE A 61 -6.46 -23.20 -0.71
N LYS A 62 -7.69 -22.84 -0.31
CA LYS A 62 -8.15 -22.90 1.08
C LYS A 62 -8.02 -24.31 1.67
N ASP A 63 -8.54 -25.32 0.98
CA ASP A 63 -8.46 -26.72 1.41
C ASP A 63 -7.02 -27.25 1.42
N PHE A 64 -6.19 -26.80 0.48
CA PHE A 64 -4.77 -27.15 0.48
C PHE A 64 -4.03 -26.61 1.71
N LEU A 65 -4.28 -25.34 2.07
CA LEU A 65 -3.69 -24.71 3.25
C LEU A 65 -4.25 -25.31 4.55
N ASP A 66 -5.54 -25.59 4.59
CA ASP A 66 -6.18 -26.22 5.74
C ASP A 66 -5.58 -27.60 6.00
N LYS A 67 -5.29 -28.36 4.95
CA LYS A 67 -4.57 -29.63 5.07
C LYS A 67 -3.15 -29.46 5.65
N ILE A 68 -2.45 -28.37 5.32
CA ILE A 68 -1.16 -28.05 5.96
C ILE A 68 -1.38 -27.81 7.46
N HIS A 69 -2.40 -27.02 7.85
CA HIS A 69 -2.71 -26.75 9.25
C HIS A 69 -3.04 -28.04 10.03
N GLU A 70 -3.93 -28.88 9.50
CA GLU A 70 -4.34 -30.16 10.12
C GLU A 70 -3.14 -31.10 10.36
N VAL A 71 -2.25 -31.25 9.38
CA VAL A 71 -1.06 -32.11 9.53
C VAL A 71 -0.07 -31.49 10.51
N SER A 72 0.06 -30.16 10.53
CA SER A 72 0.93 -29.44 11.47
C SER A 72 0.48 -29.58 12.93
N ASN A 73 -0.82 -29.77 13.17
CA ASN A 73 -1.42 -29.98 14.49
C ASN A 73 -1.45 -31.48 14.90
N SER A 74 -0.62 -32.33 14.29
CA SER A 74 -0.51 -33.75 14.64
C SER A 74 0.75 -34.03 15.47
N ASP A 75 0.78 -35.15 16.22
CA ASP A 75 1.93 -35.50 17.05
C ASP A 75 3.20 -35.72 16.21
N ASN A 76 3.01 -36.34 15.04
CA ASN A 76 4.05 -36.65 14.06
C ASN A 76 3.63 -36.14 12.67
N PRO A 77 3.85 -34.83 12.37
CA PRO A 77 3.50 -34.22 11.10
C PRO A 77 4.16 -34.94 9.93
N SER A 78 3.35 -35.59 9.10
CA SER A 78 3.80 -36.22 7.87
C SER A 78 2.67 -36.35 6.84
N ASP A 79 2.99 -36.14 5.57
CA ASP A 79 2.05 -36.33 4.45
C ASP A 79 2.77 -36.90 3.23
N LYS A 80 2.02 -37.56 2.32
CA LYS A 80 2.59 -38.08 1.06
C LYS A 80 2.99 -36.95 0.10
N ASN A 81 2.33 -35.80 0.17
CA ASN A 81 2.68 -34.62 -0.59
C ASN A 81 3.88 -33.92 0.07
N LYS A 82 5.01 -33.88 -0.66
CA LYS A 82 6.27 -33.29 -0.17
C LYS A 82 6.16 -31.83 0.27
N ILE A 83 5.28 -31.06 -0.36
CA ILE A 83 5.08 -29.65 0.00
C ILE A 83 4.35 -29.57 1.34
N ILE A 84 3.27 -30.34 1.50
CA ILE A 84 2.51 -30.39 2.75
C ILE A 84 3.38 -30.93 3.88
N ASP A 85 4.13 -32.00 3.64
CA ASP A 85 5.06 -32.58 4.60
C ASP A 85 6.11 -31.56 5.07
N LEU A 86 6.74 -30.84 4.13
CA LEU A 86 7.72 -29.80 4.46
C LEU A 86 7.11 -28.69 5.32
N PHE A 87 6.01 -28.08 4.86
CA PHE A 87 5.39 -26.99 5.59
C PHE A 87 4.84 -27.44 6.95
N SER A 88 4.30 -28.66 7.03
CA SER A 88 3.76 -29.18 8.29
C SER A 88 4.81 -29.43 9.37
N LYS A 89 6.04 -29.76 8.97
CA LYS A 89 7.17 -29.92 9.89
C LYS A 89 7.70 -28.56 10.36
N ILE A 90 7.67 -27.57 9.47
CA ILE A 90 8.08 -26.19 9.80
C ILE A 90 7.07 -25.53 10.75
N LEU A 91 5.78 -25.79 10.54
CA LEU A 91 4.65 -25.16 11.23
C LEU A 91 4.07 -26.00 12.38
N LYS A 92 4.81 -26.98 12.89
CA LYS A 92 4.36 -27.84 13.99
C LYS A 92 3.98 -26.99 15.22
N HIS A 93 2.74 -27.12 15.69
CA HIS A 93 2.19 -26.28 16.76
C HIS A 93 1.26 -27.04 17.74
N LYS A 94 1.26 -28.38 17.70
CA LYS A 94 0.41 -29.18 18.57
C LYS A 94 0.86 -29.08 20.03
N GLY A 95 -0.10 -28.79 20.92
CA GLY A 95 0.09 -28.81 22.37
C GLY A 95 0.58 -27.48 22.96
N ASP A 96 0.57 -26.42 22.15
CA ASP A 96 0.97 -25.08 22.55
C ASP A 96 -0.10 -24.44 23.47
N TRP A 97 0.37 -23.66 24.45
CA TRP A 97 -0.49 -22.98 25.44
C TRP A 97 -1.30 -21.84 24.83
N MET A 98 -0.96 -21.42 23.61
CA MET A 98 -1.79 -20.57 22.75
C MET A 98 -3.19 -21.15 22.50
N ASP A 99 -3.32 -22.47 22.34
CA ASP A 99 -4.60 -23.14 22.07
C ASP A 99 -5.30 -23.59 23.35
N GLN A 100 -4.58 -24.30 24.22
CA GLN A 100 -5.12 -24.89 25.43
C GLN A 100 -4.15 -24.77 26.60
N VAL A 101 -4.66 -24.31 27.72
CA VAL A 101 -3.87 -24.10 28.94
C VAL A 101 -3.98 -25.33 29.83
N PRO A 102 -2.88 -25.80 30.46
CA PRO A 102 -2.93 -26.91 31.40
C PRO A 102 -3.72 -26.52 32.67
N VAL A 103 -4.74 -27.30 33.01
CA VAL A 103 -5.59 -27.14 34.20
C VAL A 103 -5.51 -28.42 35.03
N ILE A 104 -5.25 -28.29 36.33
CA ILE A 104 -5.24 -29.40 37.28
C ILE A 104 -6.69 -29.69 37.68
N GLN A 105 -7.16 -30.91 37.43
CA GLN A 105 -8.48 -31.37 37.91
C GLN A 105 -8.44 -31.71 39.40
N GLU A 106 -9.62 -31.83 40.01
CA GLU A 106 -9.79 -32.25 41.41
C GLU A 106 -9.14 -33.61 41.71
N ASP A 107 -8.97 -34.48 40.70
CA ASP A 107 -8.30 -35.79 40.80
C ASP A 107 -6.76 -35.73 40.64
N GLY A 108 -6.19 -34.52 40.51
CA GLY A 108 -4.74 -34.29 40.34
C GLY A 108 -4.21 -34.48 38.91
N ARG A 109 -5.06 -34.83 37.94
CA ARG A 109 -4.64 -34.94 36.53
C ARG A 109 -4.55 -33.57 35.87
N VAL A 110 -3.52 -33.37 35.04
CA VAL A 110 -3.39 -32.19 34.18
C VAL A 110 -4.15 -32.46 32.89
N VAL A 111 -5.14 -31.64 32.59
CA VAL A 111 -5.83 -31.63 31.29
C VAL A 111 -5.67 -30.27 30.64
N SER A 112 -5.45 -30.26 29.34
CA SER A 112 -5.44 -29.02 28.56
C SER A 112 -6.89 -28.59 28.30
N LYS A 113 -7.24 -27.36 28.67
CA LYS A 113 -8.58 -26.79 28.47
C LYS A 113 -8.52 -25.50 27.66
N PHE A 114 -9.55 -25.28 26.85
CA PHE A 114 -9.82 -23.97 26.27
C PHE A 114 -10.30 -23.03 27.37
N VAL A 115 -9.67 -21.85 27.44
CA VAL A 115 -9.99 -20.82 28.42
C VAL A 115 -10.29 -19.49 27.73
N ASN A 116 -10.96 -18.59 28.44
CA ASN A 116 -11.09 -17.19 28.02
C ASN A 116 -9.94 -16.34 28.59
N ARG A 117 -9.87 -15.05 28.23
CA ARG A 117 -8.84 -14.09 28.71
C ARG A 117 -8.69 -13.94 30.24
N ASN A 118 -9.61 -14.45 31.06
CA ASN A 118 -9.47 -14.50 32.52
C ASN A 118 -8.95 -15.86 33.04
N ALA A 119 -8.45 -16.73 32.15
CA ALA A 119 -8.12 -18.12 32.46
C ALA A 119 -9.29 -18.93 33.05
N GLN A 120 -10.53 -18.48 32.80
CA GLN A 120 -11.73 -19.22 33.20
C GLN A 120 -12.11 -20.20 32.10
N GLU A 121 -12.52 -21.41 32.49
CA GLU A 121 -13.13 -22.37 31.57
C GLU A 121 -14.34 -21.71 30.92
N VAL A 122 -14.37 -21.71 29.59
CA VAL A 122 -15.46 -21.06 28.88
C VAL A 122 -16.73 -21.89 29.11
N SER A 123 -17.66 -21.35 29.89
CA SER A 123 -18.69 -22.09 30.62
C SER A 123 -19.62 -22.99 29.78
N LYS A 124 -20.17 -24.03 30.43
CA LYS A 124 -21.14 -25.05 29.96
C LYS A 124 -22.40 -24.54 29.21
N TYR A 125 -22.61 -23.22 29.14
CA TYR A 125 -23.77 -22.56 28.53
C TYR A 125 -23.45 -21.74 27.27
N ILE A 126 -22.20 -21.72 26.83
CA ILE A 126 -21.81 -21.35 25.45
C ILE A 126 -21.17 -22.57 24.74
N TRP A 127 -20.66 -23.55 25.51
CA TRP A 127 -19.77 -24.61 25.02
C TRP A 127 -20.29 -26.00 25.40
N LYS A 128 -20.84 -26.73 24.43
CA LYS A 128 -20.98 -28.19 24.50
C LYS A 128 -19.94 -28.82 23.57
N GLY A 129 -18.76 -29.12 24.12
CA GLY A 129 -17.90 -30.22 23.68
C GLY A 129 -17.52 -30.31 22.20
N SER A 130 -17.06 -29.23 21.55
CA SER A 130 -16.36 -29.39 20.27
C SER A 130 -15.20 -28.41 20.12
N ALA A 131 -14.09 -28.90 19.55
CA ALA A 131 -12.94 -28.13 19.07
C ALA A 131 -13.27 -27.09 17.98
N ASN A 132 -14.55 -27.01 17.60
CA ASN A 132 -15.07 -26.14 16.56
C ASN A 132 -15.71 -24.91 17.22
N THR A 133 -14.99 -24.11 18.00
CA THR A 133 -15.44 -22.79 18.51
C THR A 133 -14.30 -21.77 18.28
N PRO A 134 -14.51 -20.45 18.04
CA PRO A 134 -13.43 -19.57 17.59
C PRO A 134 -12.55 -19.17 18.79
N HIS A 135 -11.93 -20.14 19.45
CA HIS A 135 -11.11 -20.02 20.66
C HIS A 135 -10.01 -18.97 20.49
N ARG A 136 -9.46 -18.86 19.27
CA ARG A 136 -8.43 -17.88 18.91
C ARG A 136 -8.82 -16.43 19.21
N ILE A 137 -10.10 -16.05 19.11
CA ILE A 137 -10.53 -14.67 19.43
C ILE A 137 -10.43 -14.38 20.94
N PHE A 138 -10.49 -15.41 21.77
CA PHE A 138 -10.65 -15.31 23.22
C PHE A 138 -9.38 -15.61 24.02
N TRP A 139 -8.33 -16.15 23.40
CA TRP A 139 -7.08 -16.47 24.08
C TRP A 139 -5.93 -16.62 23.09
N GLY A 140 -4.72 -16.25 23.50
CA GLY A 140 -3.48 -16.74 22.89
C GLY A 140 -3.08 -16.17 21.53
N HIS A 141 -4.00 -15.58 20.77
CA HIS A 141 -3.75 -15.30 19.34
C HIS A 141 -3.74 -13.81 18.95
N ASP A 142 -3.96 -12.90 19.91
CA ASP A 142 -3.80 -11.47 19.67
C ASP A 142 -2.39 -11.01 20.04
N ILE A 143 -1.55 -10.76 19.04
CA ILE A 143 -0.15 -10.32 19.21
C ILE A 143 -0.01 -8.98 19.93
N PHE A 144 -1.06 -8.15 19.93
CA PHE A 144 -1.09 -6.86 20.61
C PHE A 144 -1.78 -6.93 21.99
N SER A 145 -2.17 -8.12 22.45
CA SER A 145 -2.63 -8.26 23.84
C SER A 145 -1.53 -7.84 24.80
N LEU A 146 -1.86 -6.98 25.76
CA LEU A 146 -0.98 -6.58 26.85
C LEU A 146 -1.19 -7.43 28.12
N SER A 147 -1.99 -8.49 28.01
CA SER A 147 -2.36 -9.38 29.13
C SER A 147 -1.60 -10.71 29.09
N GLN A 148 -1.91 -11.60 30.04
CA GLN A 148 -1.22 -12.90 30.18
C GLN A 148 -1.49 -13.90 29.06
N ASP A 149 -2.38 -13.55 28.14
CA ASP A 149 -2.81 -14.31 26.98
C ASP A 149 -2.10 -13.86 25.68
N ASN A 150 -1.06 -13.02 25.80
CA ASN A 150 -0.21 -12.67 24.67
C ASN A 150 0.52 -13.93 24.15
N PRO A 151 0.51 -14.20 22.82
CA PRO A 151 1.11 -15.40 22.23
C PRO A 151 2.57 -15.59 22.64
N PHE A 152 3.38 -14.53 22.55
CA PHE A 152 4.79 -14.60 22.87
C PHE A 152 5.01 -14.89 24.36
N PHE A 153 4.21 -14.29 25.23
CA PHE A 153 4.32 -14.53 26.66
C PHE A 153 3.99 -15.98 27.03
N LEU A 154 2.95 -16.57 26.42
CA LEU A 154 2.55 -17.96 26.64
C LEU A 154 3.65 -18.92 26.20
N GLU A 155 4.14 -18.77 24.98
CA GLU A 155 5.13 -19.68 24.40
C GLU A 155 6.52 -19.51 25.05
N ILE A 156 6.88 -18.29 25.47
CA ILE A 156 8.10 -18.07 26.27
C ILE A 156 8.01 -18.79 27.62
N LYS A 157 6.83 -18.86 28.24
CA LYS A 157 6.66 -19.62 29.48
C LYS A 157 6.71 -21.13 29.27
N GLN A 158 6.20 -21.62 28.14
CA GLN A 158 6.17 -23.05 27.84
C GLN A 158 7.53 -23.59 27.40
N TYR A 159 8.22 -22.89 26.49
CA TYR A 159 9.42 -23.37 25.81
C TYR A 159 10.70 -22.57 26.16
N GLY A 160 10.59 -21.47 26.92
CA GLY A 160 11.70 -20.55 27.18
C GLY A 160 11.81 -19.45 26.14
N PHE A 161 12.70 -18.45 26.36
CA PHE A 161 12.67 -17.20 25.60
C PHE A 161 12.84 -17.37 24.07
N ALA A 162 13.97 -17.92 23.62
CA ALA A 162 14.28 -17.98 22.19
C ALA A 162 13.37 -18.97 21.43
N GLU A 163 13.19 -20.17 21.99
CA GLU A 163 12.33 -21.19 21.40
C GLU A 163 10.86 -20.78 21.43
N GLY A 164 10.40 -20.16 22.51
CA GLY A 164 9.04 -19.65 22.65
C GLY A 164 8.70 -18.54 21.65
N VAL A 165 9.61 -17.60 21.39
CA VAL A 165 9.38 -16.58 20.34
C VAL A 165 9.22 -17.23 18.97
N LEU A 166 10.09 -18.19 18.64
CA LEU A 166 10.01 -18.90 17.37
C LEU A 166 8.73 -19.75 17.27
N GLN A 167 8.35 -20.40 18.37
CA GLN A 167 7.16 -21.22 18.44
C GLN A 167 5.88 -20.40 18.29
N ALA A 168 5.78 -19.24 18.96
CA ALA A 168 4.68 -18.30 18.78
C ALA A 168 4.52 -17.88 17.31
N VAL A 169 5.63 -17.53 16.64
CA VAL A 169 5.58 -17.19 15.21
C VAL A 169 5.13 -18.37 14.36
N ARG A 170 5.64 -19.57 14.62
CA ARG A 170 5.24 -20.80 13.91
C ARG A 170 3.75 -21.08 14.07
N HIS A 171 3.24 -21.00 15.29
CA HIS A 171 1.84 -21.24 15.63
C HIS A 171 0.93 -20.24 14.91
N ILE A 172 1.22 -18.94 15.04
CA ILE A 172 0.45 -17.87 14.38
C ILE A 172 0.43 -18.08 12.86
N LEU A 173 1.57 -18.40 12.25
CA LEU A 173 1.63 -18.69 10.81
C LEU A 173 0.84 -19.94 10.45
N ALA A 174 0.89 -20.99 11.27
CA ALA A 174 0.11 -22.20 11.04
C ALA A 174 -1.39 -21.88 11.03
N ASP A 175 -1.87 -21.08 11.98
CA ASP A 175 -3.29 -20.76 12.08
C ASP A 175 -3.84 -19.96 10.91
N THR A 176 -3.02 -19.11 10.29
CA THR A 176 -3.42 -18.45 9.03
C THR A 176 -3.69 -19.45 7.91
N CYS A 177 -3.13 -20.67 7.96
CA CYS A 177 -3.41 -21.72 6.98
C CYS A 177 -4.74 -22.44 7.23
N SER A 178 -5.30 -22.35 8.43
CA SER A 178 -6.58 -23.00 8.75
C SER A 178 -7.78 -22.31 8.10
N LYS A 179 -8.91 -23.01 7.98
CA LYS A 179 -10.19 -22.40 7.54
C LYS A 179 -10.68 -21.25 8.40
N GLN A 180 -10.37 -21.25 9.70
CA GLN A 180 -10.75 -20.18 10.62
C GLN A 180 -9.87 -18.95 10.40
N GLY A 181 -8.59 -19.13 10.08
CA GLY A 181 -7.61 -18.05 10.01
C GLY A 181 -7.21 -17.53 11.38
N LEU A 182 -6.38 -16.49 11.38
CA LEU A 182 -5.95 -15.79 12.58
C LEU A 182 -6.86 -14.57 12.79
N PRO A 183 -7.45 -14.33 13.97
CA PRO A 183 -8.21 -13.11 14.23
C PRO A 183 -7.37 -11.87 13.92
N ILE A 184 -8.02 -10.79 13.44
CA ILE A 184 -7.32 -9.53 13.23
C ILE A 184 -6.55 -9.10 14.49
N PRO A 185 -5.37 -8.48 14.33
CA PRO A 185 -4.66 -7.91 15.47
C PRO A 185 -5.58 -6.94 16.22
N THR A 186 -5.44 -6.83 17.54
CA THR A 186 -6.29 -6.00 18.41
C THR A 186 -7.71 -6.53 18.64
N SER A 187 -8.01 -7.76 18.23
CA SER A 187 -9.29 -8.43 18.50
C SER A 187 -9.66 -8.43 19.99
N SER A 188 -8.67 -8.42 20.89
CA SER A 188 -8.83 -8.29 22.34
C SER A 188 -9.50 -7.01 22.81
N TRP A 189 -9.34 -5.91 22.08
CA TRP A 189 -9.89 -4.60 22.46
C TRP A 189 -11.42 -4.56 22.36
N TRP A 190 -12.00 -5.56 21.69
CA TRP A 190 -13.43 -5.70 21.49
C TRP A 190 -14.09 -6.64 22.50
N ASP A 191 -13.34 -7.17 23.47
CA ASP A 191 -13.88 -8.03 24.51
C ASP A 191 -14.85 -7.27 25.43
N LYS A 192 -15.97 -7.92 25.75
CA LYS A 192 -17.03 -7.37 26.60
C LYS A 192 -17.52 -8.41 27.59
N VAL A 193 -18.16 -7.94 28.64
CA VAL A 193 -18.82 -8.77 29.65
C VAL A 193 -20.32 -8.59 29.50
N ASP A 194 -21.03 -9.70 29.32
CA ASP A 194 -22.50 -9.77 29.27
C ASP A 194 -22.99 -10.70 30.38
N GLY A 195 -23.39 -10.11 31.52
CA GLY A 195 -23.63 -10.85 32.76
C GLY A 195 -22.39 -11.60 33.23
N ASP A 196 -22.52 -12.92 33.47
CA ASP A 196 -21.40 -13.80 33.84
C ASP A 196 -20.63 -14.36 32.64
N LYS A 197 -21.01 -13.98 31.41
CA LYS A 197 -20.42 -14.48 30.17
C LYS A 197 -19.50 -13.43 29.56
N ARG A 198 -18.30 -13.83 29.19
CA ARG A 198 -17.41 -12.99 28.37
C ARG A 198 -17.71 -13.23 26.90
N THR A 199 -17.90 -12.16 26.16
CA THR A 199 -18.11 -12.16 24.70
C THR A 199 -17.14 -11.21 24.02
N ASN A 200 -17.20 -11.13 22.70
CA ASN A 200 -16.41 -10.21 21.88
C ASN A 200 -17.34 -9.47 20.91
N GLY A 201 -17.21 -8.15 20.84
CA GLY A 201 -18.09 -7.30 20.04
C GLY A 201 -18.00 -7.56 18.53
N LEU A 202 -16.87 -8.04 18.02
CA LEU A 202 -16.75 -8.46 16.62
C LEU A 202 -17.55 -9.73 16.36
N LEU A 203 -17.49 -10.69 17.29
CA LEU A 203 -18.27 -11.92 17.21
C LEU A 203 -19.78 -11.64 17.33
N ASP A 204 -20.18 -10.77 18.26
CA ASP A 204 -21.57 -10.33 18.41
C ASP A 204 -22.09 -9.68 17.12
N TYR A 205 -21.27 -8.84 16.47
CA TYR A 205 -21.60 -8.24 15.18
C TYR A 205 -21.79 -9.31 14.10
N CYS A 206 -20.87 -10.27 14.00
CA CYS A 206 -20.97 -11.36 13.01
C CYS A 206 -22.20 -12.24 13.23
N GLN A 207 -22.56 -12.53 14.49
CA GLN A 207 -23.75 -13.30 14.82
C GLN A 207 -25.03 -12.55 14.42
N ARG A 208 -25.12 -11.24 14.72
CA ARG A 208 -26.24 -10.40 14.29
C ARG A 208 -26.32 -10.30 12.77
N TYR A 209 -25.19 -10.10 12.09
CA TYR A 209 -25.15 -10.06 10.63
C TYR A 209 -25.64 -11.38 10.01
N ALA A 210 -25.19 -12.52 10.55
CA ALA A 210 -25.62 -13.83 10.09
C ALA A 210 -27.14 -14.02 10.27
N ASP A 211 -27.70 -13.60 11.41
CA ASP A 211 -29.13 -13.71 11.69
C ASP A 211 -29.96 -12.73 10.85
N ASP A 212 -29.60 -11.44 10.84
CA ASP A 212 -30.39 -10.36 10.24
C ASP A 212 -30.28 -10.30 8.72
N VAL A 213 -29.10 -10.59 8.15
CA VAL A 213 -28.82 -10.43 6.71
C VAL A 213 -28.87 -11.77 5.98
N LEU A 214 -28.30 -12.82 6.57
CA LEU A 214 -28.23 -14.14 5.92
C LEU A 214 -29.38 -15.06 6.32
N GLY A 215 -30.16 -14.72 7.37
CA GLY A 215 -31.20 -15.58 7.92
C GLY A 215 -30.65 -16.88 8.51
N LYS A 216 -29.36 -16.92 8.89
CA LYS A 216 -28.65 -18.12 9.32
C LYS A 216 -28.15 -17.96 10.75
N LYS A 217 -28.67 -18.78 11.67
CA LYS A 217 -28.11 -18.93 13.01
C LYS A 217 -26.76 -19.63 12.93
N GLN A 218 -25.69 -18.87 13.16
CA GLN A 218 -24.35 -19.41 13.29
C GLN A 218 -23.98 -19.59 14.76
N GLY A 219 -23.76 -20.83 15.19
CA GLY A 219 -23.23 -21.19 16.50
C GLY A 219 -21.98 -22.06 16.34
N GLY A 220 -20.99 -21.87 17.23
CA GLY A 220 -19.69 -22.57 17.14
C GLY A 220 -18.66 -21.81 16.29
N GLY A 221 -17.57 -22.50 15.94
CA GLY A 221 -16.23 -21.98 15.66
C GLY A 221 -15.77 -21.96 14.25
N ASN A 222 -16.67 -22.35 13.35
CA ASN A 222 -16.69 -21.73 12.05
C ASN A 222 -17.85 -20.75 12.04
N ASN A 223 -17.66 -19.61 12.70
CA ASN A 223 -18.44 -18.43 12.36
C ASN A 223 -17.88 -17.93 11.03
N GLU A 224 -18.49 -18.40 9.94
CA GLU A 224 -18.04 -18.11 8.59
C GLU A 224 -18.01 -16.60 8.33
N VAL A 225 -18.97 -15.85 8.91
CA VAL A 225 -18.99 -14.39 8.83
C VAL A 225 -17.74 -13.79 9.48
N PHE A 226 -17.37 -14.26 10.67
CA PHE A 226 -16.16 -13.82 11.35
C PHE A 226 -14.89 -14.16 10.56
N ASN A 227 -14.82 -15.37 10.01
CA ASN A 227 -13.66 -15.80 9.24
C ASN A 227 -13.51 -14.94 7.97
N GLN A 228 -14.59 -14.57 7.29
CA GLN A 228 -14.51 -13.72 6.09
C GLN A 228 -14.21 -12.24 6.40
N LEU A 229 -14.69 -11.71 7.53
CA LEU A 229 -14.62 -10.28 7.84
C LEU A 229 -13.46 -9.88 8.75
N PHE A 230 -13.07 -10.73 9.70
CA PHE A 230 -12.19 -10.36 10.83
C PHE A 230 -11.11 -11.38 11.11
N SER A 231 -10.75 -12.18 10.11
CA SER A 231 -9.60 -13.08 10.17
C SER A 231 -8.64 -12.82 9.02
N ILE A 232 -7.39 -13.19 9.23
CA ILE A 232 -6.30 -13.15 8.27
C ILE A 232 -6.00 -14.60 7.88
N HIS A 233 -5.98 -14.86 6.57
CA HIS A 233 -5.62 -16.15 6.01
C HIS A 233 -4.28 -16.08 5.27
N MET A 234 -3.62 -17.23 5.13
CA MET A 234 -2.41 -17.33 4.32
C MET A 234 -2.71 -17.06 2.85
N GLN A 235 -3.95 -17.31 2.39
CA GLN A 235 -4.41 -16.92 1.06
C GLN A 235 -4.30 -15.41 0.84
N ASP A 236 -4.66 -14.61 1.83
CA ASP A 236 -4.55 -13.15 1.79
C ASP A 236 -3.13 -12.70 1.46
N VAL A 237 -2.16 -13.33 2.14
CA VAL A 237 -0.73 -13.07 1.97
C VAL A 237 -0.26 -13.50 0.58
N LEU A 238 -0.67 -14.68 0.12
CA LEU A 238 -0.30 -15.22 -1.18
C LEU A 238 -0.90 -14.40 -2.34
N ALA A 239 -2.17 -14.02 -2.25
CA ALA A 239 -2.87 -13.20 -3.24
C ALA A 239 -2.25 -11.81 -3.35
N ASN A 240 -2.02 -11.15 -2.21
CA ASN A 240 -1.35 -9.85 -2.16
C ASN A 240 0.09 -9.93 -2.70
N GLY A 241 0.84 -10.96 -2.30
CA GLY A 241 2.20 -11.22 -2.78
C GLY A 241 2.25 -11.43 -4.29
N PHE A 242 1.31 -12.21 -4.84
CA PHE A 242 1.16 -12.44 -6.28
C PHE A 242 0.89 -11.15 -7.04
N ALA A 243 -0.06 -10.32 -6.58
CA ALA A 243 -0.38 -9.04 -7.22
C ALA A 243 0.85 -8.11 -7.23
N CYS A 244 1.54 -7.96 -6.10
CA CYS A 244 2.73 -7.12 -5.98
C CYS A 244 3.89 -7.62 -6.86
N ALA A 245 4.15 -8.93 -6.86
CA ALA A 245 5.21 -9.53 -7.66
C ALA A 245 4.93 -9.39 -9.16
N SER A 246 3.67 -9.55 -9.58
CA SER A 246 3.26 -9.38 -10.97
C SER A 246 3.44 -7.93 -11.44
N VAL A 247 3.06 -6.96 -10.61
CA VAL A 247 3.32 -5.53 -10.88
C VAL A 247 4.82 -5.25 -10.98
N ALA A 248 5.63 -5.76 -10.05
CA ALA A 248 7.08 -5.58 -10.09
C ALA A 248 7.70 -6.16 -11.38
N ALA A 249 7.27 -7.36 -11.78
CA ALA A 249 7.69 -7.99 -13.03
C ALA A 249 7.27 -7.17 -14.26
N TYR A 250 6.04 -6.65 -14.28
CA TYR A 250 5.54 -5.78 -15.34
C TYR A 250 6.35 -4.48 -15.45
N CYS A 251 6.57 -3.79 -14.32
CA CYS A 251 7.37 -2.55 -14.29
C CYS A 251 8.79 -2.80 -14.81
N LYS A 252 9.41 -3.94 -14.44
CA LYS A 252 10.71 -4.34 -14.95
C LYS A 252 10.68 -4.58 -16.46
N ALA A 253 9.69 -5.31 -16.96
CA ALA A 253 9.56 -5.60 -18.39
C ALA A 253 9.32 -4.34 -19.24
N ARG A 254 8.63 -3.34 -18.68
CA ARG A 254 8.33 -2.05 -19.32
C ARG A 254 9.39 -0.97 -19.08
N ASN A 255 10.48 -1.28 -18.37
CA ASN A 255 11.50 -0.32 -17.94
C ASN A 255 10.92 0.90 -17.21
N ILE A 256 9.86 0.70 -16.42
CA ILE A 256 9.27 1.76 -15.59
C ILE A 256 10.16 1.95 -14.37
N SER A 257 10.94 3.04 -14.35
CA SER A 257 11.81 3.39 -13.24
C SER A 257 11.19 4.40 -12.27
N ASP A 258 10.20 5.17 -12.73
CA ASP A 258 9.55 6.22 -11.96
C ASP A 258 8.78 5.64 -10.75
N GLU A 259 9.10 6.14 -9.56
CA GLU A 259 8.54 5.61 -8.32
C GLU A 259 7.06 5.95 -8.13
N GLU A 260 6.61 7.14 -8.58
CA GLU A 260 5.19 7.49 -8.50
C GLU A 260 4.37 6.56 -9.39
N ARG A 261 4.80 6.38 -10.64
CA ARG A 261 4.13 5.47 -11.59
C ARG A 261 4.08 4.04 -11.06
N LYS A 262 5.18 3.52 -10.50
CA LYS A 262 5.21 2.20 -9.87
C LYS A 262 4.17 2.11 -8.74
N GLN A 263 4.14 3.08 -7.82
CA GLN A 263 3.19 3.06 -6.72
C GLN A 263 1.74 3.16 -7.20
N GLN A 264 1.45 3.97 -8.22
CA GLN A 264 0.12 4.05 -8.83
C GLN A 264 -0.35 2.71 -9.41
N ILE A 265 0.52 1.96 -10.09
CA ILE A 265 0.21 0.63 -10.61
C ILE A 265 -0.03 -0.36 -9.47
N VAL A 266 0.83 -0.34 -8.44
CA VAL A 266 0.65 -1.17 -7.23
C VAL A 266 -0.68 -0.88 -6.56
N ILE A 267 -1.02 0.41 -6.35
CA ILE A 267 -2.30 0.83 -5.78
C ILE A 267 -3.46 0.33 -6.63
N THR A 268 -3.38 0.42 -7.95
CA THR A 268 -4.42 -0.09 -8.86
C THR A 268 -4.62 -1.59 -8.69
N ALA A 269 -3.53 -2.37 -8.64
CA ALA A 269 -3.59 -3.81 -8.44
C ALA A 269 -4.13 -4.19 -7.05
N LEU A 270 -3.68 -3.52 -6.00
CA LEU A 270 -4.14 -3.77 -4.64
C LEU A 270 -5.59 -3.36 -4.42
N ALA A 271 -6.04 -2.24 -5.01
CA ALA A 271 -7.43 -1.83 -4.96
C ALA A 271 -8.33 -2.84 -5.69
N ALA A 272 -7.92 -3.30 -6.87
CA ALA A 272 -8.64 -4.33 -7.61
C ALA A 272 -8.64 -5.68 -6.87
N ASN A 273 -7.55 -6.06 -6.21
CA ASN A 273 -7.48 -7.24 -5.37
C ASN A 273 -8.45 -7.13 -4.17
N PHE A 274 -8.35 -6.06 -3.38
CA PHE A 274 -9.19 -5.85 -2.21
C PHE A 274 -10.69 -5.80 -2.55
N LEU A 275 -11.08 -4.98 -3.53
CA LEU A 275 -12.48 -4.87 -3.95
C LEU A 275 -12.95 -6.17 -4.64
N GLY A 276 -12.09 -6.78 -5.44
CA GLY A 276 -12.36 -8.06 -6.09
C GLY A 276 -12.66 -9.16 -5.08
N SER A 277 -11.83 -9.32 -4.05
CA SER A 277 -12.05 -10.32 -3.01
C SER A 277 -13.35 -10.07 -2.26
N ALA A 278 -13.63 -8.82 -1.89
CA ALA A 278 -14.87 -8.45 -1.23
C ALA A 278 -16.10 -8.78 -2.08
N ILE A 279 -16.07 -8.46 -3.38
CA ILE A 279 -17.15 -8.76 -4.32
C ILE A 279 -17.30 -10.28 -4.51
N LEU A 280 -16.20 -11.01 -4.76
CA LEU A 280 -16.23 -12.44 -5.00
C LEU A 280 -16.74 -13.21 -3.77
N GLY A 281 -16.29 -12.83 -2.57
CA GLY A 281 -16.82 -13.39 -1.33
C GLY A 281 -18.32 -13.12 -1.17
N ALA A 282 -18.77 -11.89 -1.44
CA ALA A 282 -20.18 -11.54 -1.36
C ALA A 282 -21.03 -12.32 -2.37
N VAL A 283 -20.53 -12.54 -3.59
CA VAL A 283 -21.23 -13.31 -4.65
C VAL A 283 -21.30 -14.79 -4.31
N ASP A 284 -20.20 -15.37 -3.84
CA ASP A 284 -20.09 -16.82 -3.60
C ASP A 284 -20.76 -17.24 -2.28
N LYS A 285 -20.51 -16.49 -1.20
CA LYS A 285 -20.87 -16.87 0.18
C LYS A 285 -21.94 -15.97 0.80
N GLY A 286 -22.32 -14.88 0.12
CA GLY A 286 -23.19 -13.85 0.68
C GLY A 286 -22.50 -12.94 1.70
N ILE A 287 -21.18 -13.11 1.90
CA ILE A 287 -20.39 -12.39 2.89
C ILE A 287 -19.15 -11.83 2.19
N PRO A 288 -18.91 -10.51 2.22
CA PRO A 288 -17.69 -9.95 1.66
C PRO A 288 -16.44 -10.57 2.28
N HIS A 289 -15.47 -10.98 1.46
CA HIS A 289 -14.16 -11.41 1.96
C HIS A 289 -13.26 -10.18 2.14
N ILE A 290 -12.87 -9.88 3.38
CA ILE A 290 -12.06 -8.71 3.71
C ILE A 290 -10.60 -9.13 3.89
N ASN A 291 -9.81 -8.89 2.85
CA ASN A 291 -8.37 -9.13 2.88
C ASN A 291 -7.65 -7.97 3.60
N TRP A 292 -7.44 -8.13 4.92
CA TRP A 292 -6.79 -7.12 5.76
C TRP A 292 -5.33 -6.85 5.39
N ILE A 293 -4.63 -7.87 4.90
CA ILE A 293 -3.24 -7.73 4.44
C ILE A 293 -3.17 -6.79 3.23
N CYS A 294 -4.04 -7.00 2.26
CA CYS A 294 -4.15 -6.15 1.07
C CYS A 294 -4.50 -4.71 1.45
N LEU A 295 -5.43 -4.50 2.39
CA LEU A 295 -5.79 -3.16 2.86
C LEU A 295 -4.60 -2.44 3.52
N PHE A 296 -3.82 -3.14 4.35
CA PHE A 296 -2.62 -2.58 4.96
C PHE A 296 -1.58 -2.18 3.90
N TYR A 297 -1.31 -3.06 2.94
CA TYR A 297 -0.38 -2.79 1.84
C TYR A 297 -0.85 -1.67 0.91
N LEU A 298 -2.17 -1.56 0.66
CA LEU A 298 -2.77 -0.47 -0.09
C LEU A 298 -2.54 0.87 0.61
N THR A 299 -2.75 0.91 1.94
CA THR A 299 -2.49 2.09 2.77
C THR A 299 -1.01 2.48 2.73
N GLN A 300 -0.12 1.49 2.89
CA GLN A 300 1.33 1.71 2.82
C GLN A 300 1.77 2.24 1.44
N SER A 301 1.23 1.70 0.35
CA SER A 301 1.57 2.11 -1.02
C SER A 301 1.03 3.52 -1.32
N THR A 302 -0.15 3.85 -0.81
CA THR A 302 -0.71 5.21 -0.88
C THR A 302 0.18 6.22 -0.14
N TYR A 303 0.66 5.88 1.06
CA TYR A 303 1.62 6.72 1.78
C TYR A 303 2.94 6.90 1.01
N LYS A 304 3.46 5.84 0.38
CA LYS A 304 4.66 5.93 -0.47
C LYS A 304 4.44 6.83 -1.67
N LEU A 305 3.27 6.78 -2.31
CA LEU A 305 2.91 7.66 -3.42
C LEU A 305 2.88 9.13 -2.96
N ILE A 306 2.22 9.43 -1.84
CA ILE A 306 2.19 10.80 -1.27
C ILE A 306 3.60 11.30 -1.00
N LYS A 307 4.46 10.47 -0.39
CA LYS A 307 5.84 10.83 -0.09
C LYS A 307 6.66 11.10 -1.36
N ALA A 308 6.50 10.27 -2.39
CA ALA A 308 7.17 10.45 -3.68
C ALA A 308 6.69 11.74 -4.38
N SER A 309 5.38 11.97 -4.38
CA SER A 309 4.77 13.16 -4.96
C SER A 309 5.22 14.44 -4.29
N ASN A 310 5.24 14.49 -2.95
CA ASN A 310 5.73 15.65 -2.21
C ASN A 310 7.19 15.97 -2.53
N LYS A 311 8.05 14.95 -2.63
CA LYS A 311 9.45 15.15 -3.02
C LYS A 311 9.57 15.80 -4.40
N ASN A 312 8.74 15.40 -5.35
CA ASN A 312 8.75 15.99 -6.70
C ASN A 312 8.16 17.40 -6.71
N ILE A 313 7.14 17.67 -5.90
CA ILE A 313 6.61 19.02 -5.68
C ILE A 313 7.69 19.94 -5.11
N ASP A 314 8.45 19.49 -4.11
CA ASP A 314 9.53 20.29 -3.52
C ASP A 314 10.62 20.64 -4.56
N ILE A 315 11.00 19.68 -5.41
CA ILE A 315 11.97 19.91 -6.49
C ILE A 315 11.43 20.93 -7.50
N LEU A 316 10.16 20.81 -7.89
CA LEU A 316 9.50 21.74 -8.80
C LEU A 316 9.40 23.14 -8.19
N TRP A 317 9.14 23.23 -6.88
CA TRP A 317 9.10 24.47 -6.14
C TRP A 317 10.46 25.19 -6.20
N CYS A 318 11.55 24.50 -5.84
CA CYS A 318 12.90 25.09 -5.90
C CYS A 318 13.26 25.57 -7.32
N LYS A 319 12.98 24.75 -8.35
CA LYS A 319 13.22 25.15 -9.74
C LYS A 319 12.39 26.37 -10.16
N THR A 320 11.16 26.47 -9.66
CA THR A 320 10.29 27.62 -9.92
C THR A 320 10.85 28.88 -9.27
N GLU A 321 11.33 28.80 -8.03
CA GLU A 321 12.00 29.91 -7.35
C GLU A 321 13.26 30.37 -8.08
N GLU A 322 14.08 29.43 -8.56
CA GLU A 322 15.28 29.72 -9.37
C GLU A 322 14.92 30.47 -10.67
N LEU A 323 13.89 30.00 -11.38
CA LEU A 323 13.41 30.64 -12.61
C LEU A 323 12.84 32.05 -12.36
N VAL A 324 12.10 32.24 -11.27
CA VAL A 324 11.59 33.55 -10.87
C VAL A 324 12.74 34.50 -10.55
N ALA A 325 13.75 34.03 -9.81
CA ALA A 325 14.93 34.83 -9.48
C ALA A 325 15.71 35.25 -10.73
N GLU A 326 15.94 34.34 -11.68
CA GLU A 326 16.66 34.66 -12.92
C GLU A 326 15.83 35.58 -13.83
N SER A 327 14.51 35.39 -13.91
CA SER A 327 13.61 36.31 -14.61
C SER A 327 13.67 37.73 -14.05
N ASN A 328 13.69 37.87 -12.72
CA ASN A 328 13.84 39.17 -12.07
C ASN A 328 15.19 39.81 -12.41
N ARG A 329 16.28 39.04 -12.37
CA ARG A 329 17.64 39.51 -12.72
C ARG A 329 17.75 39.96 -14.18
N LEU A 330 17.14 39.22 -15.11
CA LEU A 330 17.05 39.58 -16.52
C LEU A 330 16.25 40.87 -16.71
N ASN A 331 15.11 41.01 -16.03
CA ASN A 331 14.27 42.20 -16.12
C ASN A 331 15.01 43.45 -15.61
N GLU A 332 15.73 43.34 -14.49
CA GLU A 332 16.60 44.42 -13.98
C GLU A 332 17.69 44.80 -14.99
N SER A 333 18.31 43.80 -15.63
CA SER A 333 19.35 44.02 -16.65
C SER A 333 18.80 44.72 -17.90
N VAL A 334 17.59 44.37 -18.33
CA VAL A 334 16.89 45.03 -19.45
C VAL A 334 16.57 46.48 -19.10
N ILE A 335 15.99 46.73 -17.92
CA ILE A 335 15.69 48.09 -17.45
C ILE A 335 16.97 48.93 -17.37
N LYS A 336 18.08 48.36 -16.89
CA LYS A 336 19.38 49.05 -16.81
C LYS A 336 19.88 49.44 -18.21
N LYS A 337 19.93 48.50 -19.15
CA LYS A 337 20.36 48.78 -20.54
C LYS A 337 19.46 49.80 -21.23
N GLN A 338 18.16 49.76 -20.98
CA GLN A 338 17.22 50.74 -21.51
C GLN A 338 17.56 52.15 -21.01
N ARG A 339 17.83 52.30 -19.70
CA ARG A 339 18.26 53.59 -19.11
C ARG A 339 19.58 54.08 -19.68
N GLU A 340 20.58 53.20 -19.83
CA GLU A 340 21.87 53.54 -20.46
C GLU A 340 21.67 54.04 -21.90
N THR A 341 20.84 53.34 -22.68
CA THR A 341 20.52 53.73 -24.06
C THR A 341 19.81 55.08 -24.12
N GLU A 342 18.84 55.32 -23.23
CA GLU A 342 18.15 56.62 -23.14
C GLU A 342 19.10 57.76 -22.78
N GLN A 343 20.08 57.51 -21.91
CA GLN A 343 21.11 58.48 -21.54
C GLN A 343 22.06 58.76 -22.71
N ASP A 344 22.52 57.73 -23.41
CA ASP A 344 23.38 57.86 -24.59
C ASP A 344 22.69 58.64 -25.71
N ILE A 345 21.40 58.38 -25.94
CA ILE A 345 20.59 59.14 -26.89
C ILE A 345 20.53 60.61 -26.45
N LYS A 346 20.17 60.89 -25.19
CA LYS A 346 20.12 62.28 -24.68
C LYS A 346 21.46 63.00 -24.83
N TYR A 347 22.57 62.32 -24.52
CA TYR A 347 23.93 62.86 -24.69
C TYR A 347 24.23 63.20 -26.15
N LEU A 348 23.97 62.28 -27.08
CA LEU A 348 24.14 62.52 -28.53
C LEU A 348 23.25 63.64 -29.06
N LEU A 349 22.03 63.78 -28.54
CA LEU A 349 21.12 64.87 -28.90
C LEU A 349 21.62 66.23 -28.41
N SER A 350 22.36 66.25 -27.29
CA SER A 350 22.91 67.47 -26.65
C SER A 350 24.26 67.94 -27.21
N GLN A 351 24.90 67.18 -28.11
CA GLN A 351 26.22 67.46 -28.70
C GLN A 351 26.08 67.63 -30.23
N PRO A 352 25.87 68.86 -30.75
CA PRO A 352 25.59 69.12 -32.17
C PRO A 352 26.70 68.62 -33.12
N ASP A 353 27.96 68.81 -32.73
CA ASP A 353 29.14 68.53 -33.57
C ASP A 353 29.39 67.02 -33.76
N LEU A 354 29.10 66.20 -32.74
CA LEU A 354 29.18 64.73 -32.81
C LEU A 354 28.06 64.14 -33.68
N ARG A 355 26.91 64.81 -33.72
CA ARG A 355 25.75 64.45 -34.53
C ARG A 355 26.04 64.59 -36.01
N GLU A 356 26.68 65.68 -36.41
CA GLU A 356 27.15 65.86 -37.79
C GLU A 356 28.22 64.85 -38.14
N LYS A 357 29.25 64.65 -37.30
CA LYS A 357 30.35 63.72 -37.59
C LYS A 357 29.89 62.26 -37.79
N LYS A 358 28.94 61.78 -36.97
CA LYS A 358 28.33 60.45 -37.15
C LYS A 358 27.41 60.39 -38.37
N ARG A 359 26.66 61.47 -38.66
CA ARG A 359 25.82 61.56 -39.87
C ARG A 359 26.67 61.51 -41.14
N SER A 360 27.79 62.24 -41.19
CA SER A 360 28.73 62.21 -42.30
C SER A 360 29.33 60.81 -42.50
N SER A 361 29.80 60.18 -41.42
CA SER A 361 30.32 58.81 -41.47
C SER A 361 29.29 57.77 -41.94
N LEU A 362 28.00 57.94 -41.59
CA LEU A 362 26.94 57.04 -42.02
C LEU A 362 26.57 57.26 -43.49
N MET A 363 26.55 58.51 -43.96
CA MET A 363 26.34 58.84 -45.38
C MET A 363 27.49 58.30 -46.24
N ASP A 364 28.74 58.47 -45.81
CA ASP A 364 29.93 57.93 -46.50
C ASP A 364 29.90 56.39 -46.59
N SER A 365 29.39 55.70 -45.55
CA SER A 365 29.25 54.24 -45.57
C SER A 365 28.14 53.77 -46.50
N PHE A 366 27.06 54.56 -46.62
CA PHE A 366 25.91 54.24 -47.45
C PHE A 366 26.23 54.46 -48.93
N GLU A 367 26.96 55.54 -49.26
CA GLU A 367 27.45 55.80 -50.61
C GLU A 367 28.42 54.72 -51.10
N ARG A 368 29.31 54.22 -50.22
CA ARG A 368 30.20 53.07 -50.54
C ARG A 368 29.50 51.73 -50.70
N SER A 369 28.27 51.59 -50.18
CA SER A 369 27.50 50.35 -50.31
C SER A 369 26.63 50.31 -51.58
N GLN A 370 26.47 51.45 -52.26
CA GLN A 370 25.74 51.56 -53.52
C GLN A 370 26.64 51.66 -54.76
N SER A 371 27.95 51.82 -54.57
CA SER A 371 29.01 51.69 -55.59
C SER A 371 29.56 50.26 -55.62
#